data_AF-A0A3D1BET1-F1
#
_entry.id   AF-A0A3D1BET1-F1
#
_cell.length_a   1.000
_cell.length_b   1.000
_cell.length_c   1.000
_cell.angle_alpha   90.00
_cell.angle_beta   90.00
_cell.angle_gamma   90.00
#
_symmetry.space_group_name_H-M   'P 1'
#
loop_
_entity.id
_entity.type
_entity.pdbx_description
1 polymer ?
#
loop_
_entity_poly.entity_id
_entity_poly.type
_entity_poly.pdbx_seq_one_letter_code
_entity_poly.pdbx_strand_id
1 'polypeptide(L)'
;VDDVLFTGRTIRAGLDALLAHGRPNAVTLAVLIDRRFSRELPIEPNYIGKHVDSIGAQHVKVFWSEEGGEDRVILLNEKPS
;
A
#
# COMPACT_ATOMS: atom_id res chain seq x y z
N VAL A 1 -4.09 -7.66 2.72
CA VAL A 1 -2.72 -7.26 3.09
C VAL A 1 -2.10 -6.64 1.85
N ASP A 2 -1.37 -5.53 1.99
CA ASP A 2 -0.68 -4.85 0.88
C ASP A 2 0.69 -4.36 1.34
N ASP A 3 1.63 -4.16 0.42
CA ASP A 3 2.96 -3.68 0.76
C ASP A 3 2.99 -2.15 0.96
N VAL A 4 2.40 -1.40 0.04
CA VAL A 4 2.40 0.07 0.05
C VAL A 4 1.03 0.62 -0.28
N LEU A 5 0.41 1.25 0.72
CA LEU A 5 -0.83 1.99 0.51
C LEU A 5 -0.55 3.43 0.08
N PHE A 6 -0.96 3.76 -1.16
CA PHE A 6 -0.78 5.08 -1.78
C PHE A 6 -2.12 5.78 -2.09
N THR A 7 -2.62 5.76 -3.32
CA THR A 7 -3.88 6.44 -3.67
C THR A 7 -5.11 5.75 -3.09
N GLY A 8 -5.00 4.45 -2.79
CA GLY A 8 -6.09 3.58 -2.36
C GLY A 8 -6.80 2.84 -3.50
N ARG A 9 -6.48 3.11 -4.77
CA ARG A 9 -7.17 2.50 -5.93
C ARG A 9 -7.01 0.99 -6.01
N THR A 10 -5.80 0.46 -5.72
CA THR A 10 -5.56 -0.99 -5.67
C THR A 10 -6.43 -1.66 -4.60
N ILE A 11 -6.52 -1.06 -3.41
CA ILE A 11 -7.38 -1.56 -2.33
C ILE A 11 -8.85 -1.52 -2.71
N ARG A 12 -9.32 -0.43 -3.33
CA ARG A 12 -10.71 -0.33 -3.81
C ARG A 12 -11.03 -1.45 -4.81
N ALA A 13 -10.16 -1.67 -5.79
CA ALA A 13 -10.32 -2.76 -6.76
C ALA A 13 -10.36 -4.14 -6.07
N GLY A 14 -9.48 -4.37 -5.08
CA GLY A 14 -9.49 -5.60 -4.29
C GLY A 14 -10.76 -5.79 -3.45
N LEU A 15 -11.29 -4.71 -2.86
CA LEU A 15 -12.55 -4.74 -2.12
C LEU A 15 -13.73 -5.06 -3.05
N ASP A 16 -13.78 -4.44 -4.23
CA ASP A 16 -14.83 -4.67 -5.21
C ASP A 16 -14.81 -6.13 -5.70
N ALA A 17 -13.61 -6.68 -5.96
CA ALA A 17 -13.46 -8.10 -6.30
C ALA A 17 -13.92 -9.02 -5.16
N LEU A 18 -13.52 -8.74 -3.92
CA LEU A 18 -13.93 -9.52 -2.75
C LEU A 18 -15.46 -9.51 -2.56
N LEU A 19 -16.13 -8.37 -2.79
CA LEU A 19 -17.59 -8.26 -2.70
C LEU A 19 -18.32 -8.94 -3.85
N ALA A 20 -17.70 -9.05 -5.03
CA ALA A 20 -18.24 -9.84 -6.13
C ALA A 20 -18.24 -11.35 -5.82
N HIS A 21 -17.30 -11.81 -4.99
CA HIS A 21 -17.17 -13.22 -4.60
C HIS A 21 -17.89 -13.61 -3.30
N GLY A 22 -18.39 -12.64 -2.53
CA GLY A 22 -19.12 -12.93 -1.30
C GLY A 22 -19.44 -11.70 -0.46
N ARG A 23 -19.98 -11.94 0.74
CA ARG A 23 -20.29 -10.89 1.72
C ARG A 23 -19.65 -11.24 3.05
N PRO A 24 -18.37 -10.93 3.25
CA PRO A 24 -17.72 -11.19 4.52
C PRO A 24 -18.35 -10.35 5.63
N ASN A 25 -18.36 -10.89 6.84
CA ASN A 25 -18.87 -10.18 8.02
C ASN A 25 -18.03 -8.94 8.36
N ALA A 26 -16.74 -8.93 8.00
CA ALA A 26 -15.84 -7.80 8.15
C ALA A 26 -14.69 -7.90 7.14
N VAL A 27 -14.12 -6.74 6.78
CA VAL A 27 -12.89 -6.64 5.99
C VAL A 27 -11.92 -5.76 6.77
N THR A 28 -10.67 -6.20 6.87
CA THR A 28 -9.60 -5.40 7.46
C THR A 28 -8.45 -5.25 6.48
N LEU A 29 -7.76 -4.12 6.57
CA LEU A 29 -6.61 -3.77 5.74
C LEU A 29 -5.36 -3.66 6.61
N ALA A 30 -4.37 -4.50 6.32
CA ALA A 30 -3.03 -4.40 6.88
C ALA A 30 -2.04 -4.01 5.78
N VAL A 31 -1.21 -3.02 6.05
CA VAL A 31 -0.23 -2.49 5.09
C VAL A 31 1.15 -2.40 5.73
N LEU A 32 2.20 -2.73 4.99
CA LEU A 32 3.56 -2.55 5.50
C LEU A 32 3.91 -1.06 5.58
N ILE A 33 3.69 -0.31 4.49
CA ILE A 33 3.94 1.13 4.43
C ILE A 33 2.66 1.89 4.07
N ASP A 34 2.31 2.92 4.86
CA ASP A 34 1.27 3.89 4.53
C ASP A 34 1.91 5.21 4.07
N ARG A 35 1.71 5.55 2.79
CA ARG A 35 2.18 6.81 2.21
C ARG A 35 1.15 7.90 2.44
N ARG A 36 1.49 8.86 3.29
CA ARG A 36 0.58 9.95 3.68
C ARG A 36 0.55 11.07 2.63
N PHE A 37 -0.50 11.89 2.69
CA PHE A 37 -0.72 13.10 1.87
C PHE A 37 -1.00 12.91 0.38
N SER A 38 -1.29 11.69 -0.06
CA SER A 38 -1.59 11.42 -1.49
C SER A 38 -2.79 10.49 -1.68
N ARG A 39 -3.69 10.46 -0.70
CA ARG A 39 -4.88 9.62 -0.75
C ARG A 39 -5.90 10.22 -1.73
N GLU A 40 -6.44 9.40 -2.63
CA GLU A 40 -7.49 9.80 -3.57
C GLU A 40 -8.86 9.20 -3.22
N LEU A 41 -8.87 8.14 -2.41
CA LEU A 41 -10.08 7.46 -1.93
C LEU A 41 -10.11 7.42 -0.40
N PRO A 42 -11.28 7.53 0.27
CA PRO A 42 -11.38 7.53 1.73
C PRO A 42 -11.15 6.12 2.31
N ILE A 43 -9.92 5.63 2.20
CA ILE A 43 -9.48 4.30 2.63
C ILE A 43 -8.40 4.49 3.68
N GLU A 44 -8.57 3.84 4.83
CA GLU A 44 -7.62 3.85 5.93
C GLU A 44 -7.32 2.40 6.34
N PRO A 45 -6.03 2.03 6.51
CA PRO A 45 -5.66 0.71 6.97
C PRO A 45 -5.93 0.55 8.47
N ASN A 46 -6.33 -0.65 8.88
CA ASN A 46 -6.48 -1.00 10.29
C ASN A 46 -5.13 -1.27 10.97
N TYR A 47 -4.16 -1.75 10.20
CA TYR A 47 -2.82 -2.08 10.69
C TYR A 47 -1.76 -1.51 9.76
N ILE A 48 -0.74 -0.88 10.34
CA ILE A 48 0.31 -0.16 9.61
C ILE A 48 1.65 -0.59 10.19
N GLY A 49 2.56 -1.04 9.33
CA GLY A 49 3.94 -1.26 9.72
C GLY A 49 4.67 0.05 9.99
N LYS A 50 4.67 0.96 9.01
CA LYS A 50 5.27 2.30 9.14
C LYS A 50 4.57 3.35 8.28
N HIS A 51 4.43 4.56 8.82
CA HIS A 51 4.06 5.73 8.03
C HIS A 51 5.27 6.36 7.35
N VAL A 52 5.09 6.78 6.11
CA VAL A 52 6.08 7.55 5.35
C VAL A 52 5.39 8.78 4.79
N ASP A 53 5.94 9.95 5.13
CA ASP A 53 5.56 11.21 4.50
C ASP A 53 6.20 11.25 3.12
N SER A 54 5.37 11.17 2.09
CA SER A 54 5.82 11.31 0.71
C SER A 54 5.14 12.51 0.06
N ILE A 55 5.92 13.32 -0.66
CA ILE A 55 5.44 14.48 -1.39
C ILE A 55 5.66 14.32 -2.89
N GLY A 56 4.71 14.80 -3.70
CA GLY A 56 4.84 14.84 -5.15
C GLY A 56 5.14 13.48 -5.80
N ALA A 57 6.23 13.41 -6.56
CA ALA A 57 6.63 12.25 -7.37
C ALA A 57 7.37 11.16 -6.58
N GLN A 58 7.53 11.32 -5.26
CA GLN A 58 8.24 10.34 -4.45
C GLN A 58 7.61 8.95 -4.58
N HIS A 59 8.43 7.91 -4.49
CA HIS A 59 8.02 6.53 -4.67
C HIS A 59 8.61 5.65 -3.59
N VAL A 60 7.77 4.87 -2.92
CA VAL A 60 8.22 3.84 -1.97
C VAL A 60 8.36 2.54 -2.73
N LYS A 61 9.52 1.89 -2.61
CA LYS A 61 9.78 0.55 -3.14
C LYS A 61 10.14 -0.39 -2.00
N VAL A 62 9.46 -1.52 -1.95
CA VAL A 62 9.73 -2.62 -1.02
C VAL A 62 10.55 -3.68 -1.78
N PHE A 63 11.57 -4.21 -1.14
CA PHE A 63 12.40 -5.31 -1.63
C PHE A 63 12.27 -6.47 -0.66
N TRP A 64 12.15 -7.67 -1.22
CA TRP A 64 12.02 -8.93 -0.50
C TRP A 64 13.24 -9.78 -0.74
N SER A 65 13.76 -10.41 0.31
CA SER A 65 14.91 -11.30 0.20
C SER A 65 14.63 -12.52 -0.69
N GLU A 66 13.37 -12.95 -0.78
CA GLU A 66 12.87 -14.00 -1.68
C GLU A 66 13.08 -13.69 -3.16
N GLU A 67 13.22 -12.40 -3.53
CA GLU A 67 13.50 -11.95 -4.90
C GLU A 67 15.02 -11.87 -5.20
N GLY A 68 15.87 -12.38 -4.31
CA GLY A 68 17.33 -12.47 -4.51
C GLY A 68 18.12 -11.29 -3.94
N GLY A 69 17.72 -10.77 -2.76
CA GLY A 69 18.35 -9.63 -2.12
C GLY A 69 18.17 -9.58 -0.60
N GLU A 70 18.16 -8.36 -0.05
CA GLU A 70 17.88 -8.09 1.37
C GLU A 70 16.51 -7.43 1.53
N ASP A 71 15.83 -7.72 2.63
CA ASP A 71 14.58 -7.05 3.00
C ASP A 71 14.84 -5.57 3.28
N ARG A 72 14.26 -4.69 2.47
CA ARG A 72 14.40 -3.24 2.68
C ARG A 72 13.26 -2.46 2.06
N VAL A 73 13.00 -1.30 2.65
CA VAL A 73 12.08 -0.31 2.11
C VAL A 73 12.88 0.95 1.81
N ILE A 74 12.77 1.45 0.58
CA ILE A 74 13.43 2.70 0.17
C ILE A 74 12.42 3.73 -0.31
N LEU A 75 12.73 5.01 -0.08
CA LEU A 75 12.02 6.16 -0.63
C LEU A 75 12.87 6.77 -1.73
N LEU A 76 12.32 6.82 -2.94
CA LEU A 76 12.91 7.41 -4.13
C LEU A 76 12.25 8.76 -4.40
N ASN A 77 13.02 9.75 -4.86
CA ASN A 77 12.46 11.06 -5.22
C ASN A 77 11.62 11.02 -6.49
N GLU A 78 11.92 10.10 -7.39
CA GLU A 78 11.17 9.84 -8.62
C GLU A 78 11.08 8.34 -8.85
N LYS A 79 10.03 7.90 -9.56
CA LYS A 79 9.87 6.51 -9.94
C LYS A 79 10.96 6.15 -10.97
N PRO A 80 11.72 5.06 -10.80
CA PRO A 80 12.67 4.61 -11.81
C PRO A 80 11.93 4.35 -13.13
N SER A 81 12.50 4.85 -14.22
CA SER A 81 12.08 4.59 -15.61
C SER A 81 12.12 3.09 -15.94
#